data_AF-R4FPS6-F1
#
_entry.id   AF-R4FPS6-F1
#
_cell.length_a   1.000
_cell.length_b   1.000
_cell.length_c   1.000
_cell.angle_alpha   90.00
_cell.angle_beta   90.00
_cell.angle_gamma   90.00
#
_symmetry.space_group_name_H-M   'P 1'
#
loop_
_entity.id
_entity.type
_entity.pdbx_description
1 polymer ?
#
loop_
_entity_poly.entity_id
_entity_poly.type
_entity_poly.pdbx_seq_one_letter_code
_entity_poly.pdbx_strand_id
1 'polypeptide(L)'
;MKAIILVSFFGILGCTFCKHVRTGPEGCRDVYDQADPKYKRRDFYTGSWYLTHAKYRNHSTLCTKFDMTFNPLQIKYDANMVKFTCKGKNKRRKT
;
A
#
# COMPACT_ATOMS: atom_id res chain seq x y z
N MET A 1 28.04 23.37 -33.98
CA MET A 1 27.68 21.92 -33.91
C MET A 1 28.24 21.22 -32.66
N LYS A 2 28.28 21.86 -31.48
CA LYS A 2 28.66 21.18 -30.22
C LYS A 2 27.60 21.34 -29.11
N ALA A 3 26.83 22.42 -29.13
CA ALA A 3 25.80 22.70 -28.13
C ALA A 3 24.47 21.91 -28.33
N ILE A 4 24.11 21.57 -29.57
CA ILE A 4 22.82 20.94 -29.90
C ILE A 4 22.73 19.49 -29.37
N ILE A 5 23.86 18.79 -29.28
CA ILE A 5 23.94 17.40 -28.79
C ILE A 5 23.77 17.33 -27.26
N LEU A 6 24.23 18.35 -26.53
CA LEU A 6 24.10 18.42 -25.07
C LEU A 6 22.65 18.67 -24.63
N VAL A 7 21.91 19.52 -25.34
CA VAL A 7 20.51 19.85 -25.00
C VAL A 7 19.58 18.64 -25.23
N SER A 8 19.86 17.82 -26.24
CA SER A 8 19.09 16.61 -26.52
C SER A 8 19.34 15.49 -25.50
N PHE A 9 20.58 15.32 -25.01
CA PHE A 9 20.86 14.34 -23.94
C PHE A 9 20.18 14.70 -22.61
N PHE A 10 20.19 15.96 -22.19
CA PHE A 10 19.51 16.39 -20.97
C PHE A 10 17.97 16.38 -21.10
N GLY A 11 17.43 16.68 -22.29
CA GLY A 11 15.99 16.56 -22.56
C GLY A 11 15.47 15.12 -22.50
N ILE A 12 16.29 14.13 -22.85
CA ILE A 12 15.95 12.70 -22.76
C ILE A 12 16.08 12.18 -21.32
N LEU A 13 17.09 12.65 -20.56
CA LEU A 13 17.27 12.33 -19.13
C LEU A 13 16.17 12.89 -18.22
N GLY A 14 15.50 13.98 -18.60
CA GLY A 14 14.38 14.54 -17.84
C GLY A 14 13.11 13.68 -17.87
N CYS A 15 12.92 12.86 -18.90
CA CYS A 15 11.75 11.99 -19.07
C CYS A 15 11.93 10.57 -18.51
N THR A 16 13.16 10.16 -18.18
CA THR A 16 13.46 8.81 -17.65
C THR A 16 13.31 8.69 -16.14
N PHE A 17 13.22 9.82 -15.41
CA PHE A 17 12.80 9.82 -14.00
C PHE A 17 11.27 9.80 -13.94
N CYS A 18 10.74 8.64 -14.28
CA CYS A 18 9.36 8.23 -14.22
C CYS A 18 8.58 8.91 -13.09
N LYS A 19 7.51 9.61 -13.46
CA LYS A 19 6.43 10.05 -12.57
C LYS A 19 6.12 8.94 -11.58
N HIS A 20 6.26 9.25 -10.29
CA HIS A 20 5.78 8.43 -9.19
C HIS A 20 4.34 7.99 -9.47
N VAL A 21 4.15 6.69 -9.75
CA VAL A 21 2.83 6.15 -10.05
C VAL A 21 2.09 6.01 -8.73
N ARG A 22 1.08 6.85 -8.56
CA ARG A 22 0.23 6.85 -7.37
C ARG A 22 -0.30 5.43 -7.13
N THR A 23 0.01 4.87 -5.96
CA THR A 23 -0.32 3.46 -5.66
C THR A 23 -1.74 3.28 -5.14
N GLY A 24 -2.39 4.37 -4.70
CA GLY A 24 -3.77 4.41 -4.22
C GLY A 24 -4.72 5.19 -5.15
N PRO A 25 -6.04 5.10 -4.92
CA PRO A 25 -7.04 5.86 -5.67
C PRO A 25 -6.92 7.37 -5.44
N GLU A 26 -7.59 8.14 -6.29
CA GLU A 26 -7.65 9.61 -6.16
C GLU A 26 -8.24 10.01 -4.80
N GLY A 27 -7.72 11.09 -4.21
CA GLY A 27 -8.08 11.54 -2.85
C GLY A 27 -7.35 10.83 -1.71
N CYS A 28 -6.66 9.71 -1.94
CA CYS A 28 -5.79 9.10 -0.93
C CYS A 28 -4.41 9.77 -0.88
N ARG A 29 -3.90 10.01 0.34
CA ARG A 29 -2.51 10.43 0.55
C ARG A 29 -1.59 9.29 0.12
N ASP A 30 -0.66 9.58 -0.78
CA ASP A 30 0.38 8.63 -1.12
C ASP A 30 1.47 8.65 -0.04
N VAL A 31 1.79 7.47 0.48
CA VAL A 31 2.75 7.27 1.57
C VAL A 31 3.87 6.33 1.15
N TYR A 32 4.09 6.15 -0.15
CA TYR A 32 5.12 5.27 -0.68
C TYR A 32 6.50 5.55 -0.07
N ASP A 33 6.91 6.82 0.01
CA ASP A 33 8.21 7.23 0.56
C ASP A 33 8.31 7.10 2.09
N GLN A 34 7.18 6.86 2.77
CA GLN A 34 7.10 6.67 4.22
C GLN A 34 6.95 5.19 4.61
N ALA A 35 6.66 4.31 3.65
CA ALA A 35 6.46 2.90 3.91
C ALA A 35 7.80 2.22 4.22
N ASP A 36 7.81 1.25 5.13
CA ASP A 36 9.01 0.48 5.44
C ASP A 36 9.50 -0.28 4.18
N PRO A 37 10.71 0.03 3.65
CA PRO A 37 11.23 -0.62 2.47
C PRO A 37 11.55 -2.11 2.71
N LYS A 38 11.67 -2.54 3.97
CA LYS A 38 11.96 -3.92 4.37
C LYS A 38 10.70 -4.68 4.79
N TYR A 39 9.51 -4.16 4.47
CA TYR A 39 8.24 -4.79 4.79
C TYR A 39 8.15 -6.27 4.34
N LYS A 40 8.06 -7.17 5.31
CA LYS A 40 7.91 -8.61 5.08
C LYS A 40 6.44 -9.00 5.01
N ARG A 41 5.89 -8.97 3.79
CA ARG A 41 4.47 -9.23 3.52
C ARG A 41 3.96 -10.56 4.11
N ARG A 42 4.71 -11.66 3.96
CA ARG A 42 4.28 -12.97 4.47
C ARG A 42 4.12 -12.96 5.99
N ASP A 43 5.09 -12.39 6.68
CA ASP A 43 5.14 -12.35 8.15
C ASP A 43 3.99 -11.50 8.69
N PHE A 44 3.71 -10.36 8.05
CA PHE A 44 2.59 -9.50 8.44
C PHE A 44 1.24 -10.20 8.31
N TYR A 45 0.99 -10.89 7.18
CA TYR A 45 -0.27 -11.61 6.92
C TYR A 45 -0.34 -13.00 7.55
N THR A 46 0.46 -13.26 8.59
CA THR A 46 0.42 -14.49 9.38
C THR A 46 -0.10 -14.19 10.79
N GLY A 47 -1.14 -14.91 11.22
CA GLY A 47 -1.73 -14.73 12.55
C GLY A 47 -2.86 -13.70 12.60
N SER A 48 -3.01 -13.05 13.76
CA SER A 48 -4.10 -12.12 14.02
C SER A 48 -3.60 -10.77 14.51
N TRP A 49 -4.30 -9.71 14.11
CA TRP A 49 -4.04 -8.33 14.56
C TRP A 49 -5.23 -7.75 15.29
N TYR A 50 -4.99 -7.04 16.37
CA TYR A 50 -6.02 -6.31 17.12
C TYR A 50 -5.87 -4.82 16.83
N LEU A 51 -6.96 -4.18 16.40
CA LEU A 51 -6.99 -2.73 16.26
C LEU A 51 -7.18 -2.10 17.64
N THR A 52 -6.09 -1.56 18.17
CA THR A 52 -6.09 -0.91 19.50
C THR A 52 -6.31 0.59 19.41
N HIS A 53 -5.84 1.25 18.35
CA HIS A 53 -5.88 2.70 18.19
C HIS A 53 -6.15 3.11 16.74
N ALA A 54 -6.89 4.19 16.53
CA ALA A 54 -7.14 4.78 15.21
C ALA A 54 -7.27 6.30 15.32
N LYS A 55 -6.67 7.05 14.39
CA LYS A 55 -6.58 8.53 14.44
C LYS A 55 -7.94 9.24 14.36
N TYR A 56 -8.84 8.75 13.52
CA TYR A 56 -10.12 9.41 13.21
C TYR A 56 -11.33 8.58 13.61
N ARG A 57 -11.15 7.61 14.50
CA ARG A 57 -12.26 6.84 15.06
C ARG A 57 -12.50 7.40 16.45
N ASN A 58 -13.72 7.89 16.72
CA ASN A 58 -14.17 8.04 18.10
C ASN A 58 -13.92 6.70 18.80
N HIS A 59 -13.41 6.72 20.04
CA HIS A 59 -12.98 5.57 20.85
C HIS A 59 -14.08 4.50 21.00
N SER A 60 -14.46 3.85 19.90
CA SER A 60 -15.45 2.80 19.87
C SER A 60 -14.81 1.64 20.61
N THR A 61 -15.45 1.19 21.67
CA THR A 61 -15.12 0.01 22.48
C THR A 61 -15.07 -1.30 21.69
N LEU A 62 -15.22 -1.25 20.37
CA LEU A 62 -15.14 -2.36 19.45
C LEU A 62 -13.68 -2.79 19.27
N CYS A 63 -13.29 -3.79 20.04
CA CYS A 63 -12.03 -4.53 19.88
C CYS A 63 -12.10 -5.40 18.62
N THR A 64 -11.83 -4.80 17.46
CA THR A 64 -11.84 -5.54 16.19
C THR A 64 -10.56 -6.36 16.07
N LYS A 65 -10.73 -7.68 16.01
CA LYS A 65 -9.69 -8.65 15.65
C LYS A 65 -9.74 -8.93 14.15
N PHE A 66 -8.58 -8.91 13.51
CA PHE A 66 -8.38 -9.26 12.11
C PHE A 66 -7.59 -10.56 12.03
N ASP A 67 -8.21 -11.62 11.50
CA ASP A 67 -7.54 -12.87 11.17
C ASP A 67 -7.04 -12.82 9.74
N MET A 68 -5.73 -13.00 9.55
CA MET A 68 -5.07 -12.81 8.26
C MET A 68 -4.47 -14.11 7.75
N THR A 69 -4.57 -14.32 6.43
CA THR A 69 -3.90 -15.40 5.72
C THR A 69 -3.17 -14.85 4.52
N PHE A 70 -1.95 -15.32 4.28
CA PHE A 70 -1.14 -14.87 3.15
C PHE A 70 -1.45 -15.59 1.84
N ASN A 71 -1.76 -16.90 1.90
CA ASN A 71 -2.06 -17.71 0.72
C ASN A 71 -3.24 -18.66 0.99
N PRO A 72 -4.47 -18.31 0.58
CA PRO A 72 -4.85 -17.10 -0.18
C PRO A 72 -4.74 -15.82 0.66
N LEU A 73 -4.47 -14.68 0.01
CA LEU A 73 -4.39 -13.36 0.67
C LEU A 73 -5.80 -12.94 1.12
N GLN A 74 -6.10 -13.12 2.40
CA GLN A 74 -7.40 -12.80 2.98
C GLN A 74 -7.28 -12.14 4.34
N ILE A 75 -8.28 -11.31 4.66
CA ILE A 75 -8.49 -10.72 5.97
C ILE A 75 -9.93 -11.00 6.37
N LYS A 76 -10.13 -11.56 7.55
CA LYS A 76 -11.44 -11.82 8.15
C LYS A 76 -11.56 -11.02 9.43
N TYR A 77 -12.71 -10.40 9.64
CA TYR A 77 -12.98 -9.65 10.87
C TYR A 77 -14.47 -9.47 11.06
N ASP A 78 -14.85 -9.20 12.30
CA ASP A 78 -16.23 -8.94 12.68
C ASP A 78 -16.41 -7.46 13.00
N ALA A 79 -17.41 -6.83 12.43
CA ALA A 79 -17.80 -5.46 12.75
C ALA A 79 -19.31 -5.38 12.95
N ASN A 80 -19.74 -4.92 14.12
CA ASN A 80 -21.16 -4.80 14.50
C ASN A 80 -21.95 -6.10 14.29
N MET A 81 -21.38 -7.24 14.72
CA MET A 81 -21.94 -8.60 14.55
C MET A 81 -22.02 -9.11 13.10
N VAL A 82 -21.53 -8.35 12.12
CA VAL A 82 -21.42 -8.77 10.73
C VAL A 82 -20.02 -9.28 10.46
N LYS A 83 -19.93 -10.49 9.87
CA LYS A 83 -18.65 -11.11 9.51
C LYS A 83 -18.24 -10.67 8.12
N PHE A 84 -17.04 -10.13 8.00
CA PHE A 84 -16.46 -9.68 6.72
C PHE A 84 -15.33 -10.62 6.30
N THR A 85 -15.22 -10.84 4.99
CA THR A 85 -14.07 -11.53 4.37
C THR A 85 -13.58 -10.71 3.19
N CYS A 86 -12.41 -10.10 3.34
CA CYS A 86 -11.74 -9.34 2.30
C CYS A 86 -10.75 -10.24 1.56
N LYS A 87 -10.80 -10.26 0.23
CA LYS A 87 -9.85 -10.98 -0.63
C LYS A 87 -8.89 -9.98 -1.26
N GLY A 88 -7.60 -10.11 -0.95
CA GLY A 88 -6.55 -9.29 -1.53
C GLY A 88 -6.21 -9.77 -2.95
N LYS A 89 -5.98 -8.82 -3.87
CA LYS A 89 -5.43 -9.11 -5.19
C LYS A 89 -3.92 -8.87 -5.17
N ASN A 90 -3.14 -9.91 -5.47
CA ASN A 90 -1.73 -9.75 -5.79
C ASN A 90 -1.61 -9.17 -7.21
N LYS A 91 -1.71 -7.85 -7.36
CA LYS A 91 -1.21 -7.22 -8.59
C LYS A 91 0.31 -7.37 -8.57
N ARG A 92 0.86 -8.22 -9.46
CA ARG A 92 2.31 -8.22 -9.71
C ARG A 92 2.70 -6.80 -10.13
N ARG A 93 3.69 -6.21 -9.47
CA ARG A 93 4.29 -4.94 -9.90
C ARG A 93 4.80 -5.15 -11.33
N LYS A 94 4.28 -4.40 -12.30
CA LYS A 94 5.01 -4.16 -13.55
C LYS A 94 6.15 -3.23 -13.16
N THR A 95 7.33 -3.83 -12.98
CA THR A 95 8.62 -3.13 -13.10
C THR A 95 8.76 -2.60 -14.52
#